data_AF-R7EU17-F1
#
_entry.id   AF-R7EU17-F1
#
_cell.length_a   1.000
_cell.length_b   1.000
_cell.length_c   1.000
_cell.angle_alpha   90.00
_cell.angle_beta   90.00
_cell.angle_gamma   90.00
#
_symmetry.space_group_name_H-M   'P 1'
#
loop_
_entity.id
_entity.type
_entity.pdbx_description
1 polymer ?
#
loop_
_entity_poly.entity_id
_entity_poly.type
_entity_poly.pdbx_seq_one_letter_code
_entity_poly.pdbx_strand_id
1 'polypeptide(L)'
;MISKEIGKELNRETRQFTRLSDNDKMIRETLLAVYTALIEKGYNPISQIVGYILSEDPTYITNHKNARNLITRFDRDELLEALVKYYLGV
;
A
#
# COMPACT_ATOMS: atom_id res chain seq x y z
N MET A 1 12.83 21.95 31.70
CA MET A 1 12.91 22.14 30.24
C MET A 1 13.28 20.83 29.53
N ILE A 2 14.32 20.12 30.00
CA ILE A 2 14.76 18.80 29.48
C ILE A 2 13.64 17.74 29.47
N SER A 3 12.81 17.63 30.52
CA SER A 3 11.72 16.63 30.59
C SER A 3 10.57 16.86 29.60
N LYS A 4 10.44 18.07 29.04
CA LYS A 4 9.38 18.42 28.07
C LYS A 4 9.81 18.10 26.63
N GLU A 5 11.11 18.10 26.34
CA GLU A 5 11.70 17.71 25.06
C GLU A 5 11.60 16.18 24.86
N ILE A 6 12.00 15.40 25.87
CA ILE A 6 11.98 13.92 25.84
C ILE A 6 10.56 13.37 25.65
N GLY A 7 9.55 13.96 26.32
CA GLY A 7 8.14 13.57 26.14
C GLY A 7 7.55 13.95 24.78
N LYS A 8 8.15 14.92 24.07
CA LYS A 8 7.74 15.34 22.73
C LYS A 8 8.35 14.43 21.65
N GLU A 9 9.55 13.91 21.90
CA GLU A 9 10.28 12.97 21.05
C GLU A 9 9.63 11.58 21.06
N LEU A 10 9.30 11.05 22.25
CA LEU A 10 8.55 9.81 22.43
C LEU A 10 7.17 9.83 21.73
N ASN A 11 6.43 10.95 21.82
CA ASN A 11 5.11 11.08 21.18
C ASN A 11 5.21 11.17 19.64
N ARG A 12 6.29 11.76 19.11
CA ARG A 12 6.52 11.83 17.66
C ARG A 12 6.73 10.45 17.06
N GLU A 13 7.57 9.63 17.68
CA GLU A 13 7.83 8.26 17.21
C GLU A 13 6.58 7.39 17.27
N THR A 14 5.82 7.45 18.38
CA THR A 14 4.59 6.65 18.49
C THR A 14 3.56 7.04 17.42
N ARG A 15 3.39 8.35 17.15
CA ARG A 15 2.44 8.85 16.12
C ARG A 15 2.86 8.51 14.70
N GLN A 16 4.17 8.54 14.40
CA GLN A 16 4.68 8.19 13.08
C GLN A 16 4.54 6.68 12.84
N PHE A 17 4.82 5.86 13.86
CA PHE A 17 4.65 4.41 13.79
C PHE A 17 3.19 4.00 13.58
N THR A 18 2.23 4.60 14.30
CA THR A 18 0.80 4.31 14.09
C THR A 18 0.32 4.67 12.68
N ARG A 19 0.78 5.81 12.14
CA ARG A 19 0.45 6.20 10.75
C ARG A 19 1.01 5.23 9.72
N LEU A 20 2.22 4.73 9.92
CA LEU A 20 2.83 3.76 9.01
C LEU A 20 2.02 2.44 9.01
N SER A 21 1.63 1.94 10.19
CA SER A 21 0.80 0.73 10.28
C SER A 21 -0.59 0.91 9.66
N ASP A 22 -1.17 2.10 9.76
CA ASP A 22 -2.46 2.40 9.15
C ASP A 22 -2.35 2.43 7.62
N ASN A 23 -1.25 2.97 7.08
CA ASN A 23 -0.99 3.02 5.65
C ASN A 23 -0.79 1.62 5.06
N ASP A 24 0.02 0.77 5.71
CA ASP A 24 0.24 -0.61 5.29
C ASP A 24 -1.06 -1.41 5.26
N LYS A 25 -1.96 -1.17 6.23
CA LYS A 25 -3.29 -1.77 6.25
C LYS A 25 -4.15 -1.29 5.06
N MET A 26 -4.13 0.00 4.75
CA MET A 26 -4.86 0.57 3.60
C MET A 26 -4.32 0.04 2.26
N ILE A 27 -3.00 -0.10 2.13
CA ILE A 27 -2.34 -0.71 0.97
C ILE A 27 -2.81 -2.16 0.82
N ARG A 28 -2.80 -2.94 1.92
CA ARG A 28 -3.28 -4.32 1.91
C ARG A 28 -4.73 -4.43 1.46
N GLU A 29 -5.62 -3.61 2.01
CA GLU A 29 -7.04 -3.58 1.64
C GLU A 29 -7.24 -3.20 0.16
N THR A 30 -6.45 -2.25 -0.32
CA THR A 30 -6.46 -1.83 -1.74
C THR A 30 -5.98 -2.94 -2.66
N LEU A 31 -4.85 -3.59 -2.36
CA LEU A 31 -4.32 -4.71 -3.14
C LEU A 31 -5.31 -5.89 -3.18
N LEU A 32 -6.02 -6.17 -2.09
CA LEU A 32 -7.09 -7.18 -2.06
C LEU A 32 -8.26 -6.80 -2.97
N ALA A 33 -8.71 -5.54 -2.93
CA ALA A 33 -9.79 -5.07 -3.79
C ALA A 33 -9.41 -5.15 -5.28
N VAL A 34 -8.17 -4.78 -5.62
CA VAL A 34 -7.61 -4.88 -6.98
C VAL A 34 -7.53 -6.34 -7.43
N TYR A 35 -7.01 -7.22 -6.57
CA TYR A 35 -6.91 -8.65 -6.82
C TYR A 35 -8.28 -9.25 -7.16
N THR A 36 -9.30 -8.98 -6.34
CA THR A 36 -10.67 -9.44 -6.59
C THR A 36 -11.23 -8.88 -7.90
N ALA A 37 -11.04 -7.58 -8.17
CA ALA A 37 -11.53 -6.97 -9.41
C ALA A 37 -10.90 -7.57 -10.66
N LEU A 38 -9.62 -7.93 -10.60
CA LEU A 38 -8.88 -8.58 -11.69
C LEU A 38 -9.39 -10.01 -11.93
N ILE A 39 -9.62 -10.79 -10.87
CA ILE A 39 -10.21 -12.15 -10.97
C ILE A 39 -11.60 -12.09 -11.61
N GLU A 40 -12.47 -11.19 -11.16
CA GLU A 40 -13.84 -11.07 -11.70
C GLU A 40 -13.88 -10.72 -13.19
N LYS A 41 -12.80 -10.10 -13.70
CA LYS A 41 -12.64 -9.80 -15.13
C LYS A 41 -11.85 -10.85 -15.90
N GLY A 42 -11.40 -11.91 -15.24
CA GLY A 42 -10.68 -13.01 -15.88
C GLY A 42 -9.21 -12.71 -16.19
N TYR A 43 -8.61 -11.71 -15.52
CA TYR A 43 -7.18 -11.44 -15.63
C TYR A 43 -6.39 -12.30 -14.64
N ASN A 44 -5.09 -12.51 -14.91
CA ASN A 44 -4.17 -13.01 -13.89
C ASN A 44 -3.79 -11.86 -12.95
N PRO A 45 -4.31 -11.84 -11.71
CA PRO A 45 -4.14 -10.70 -10.83
C PRO A 45 -2.68 -10.46 -10.44
N ILE A 46 -1.88 -11.52 -10.25
CA ILE A 46 -0.48 -11.40 -9.84
C ILE A 46 0.34 -10.75 -10.97
N SER A 47 0.22 -11.25 -12.19
CA SER A 47 0.95 -10.70 -13.34
C SER A 47 0.59 -9.24 -13.61
N GLN A 48 -0.68 -8.87 -13.43
CA GLN A 48 -1.15 -7.49 -13.64
C GLN A 48 -0.63 -6.53 -12.56
N ILE A 49 -0.69 -6.93 -11.29
CA ILE A 49 -0.16 -6.11 -10.17
C ILE A 49 1.36 -5.94 -10.31
N VAL A 50 2.10 -7.00 -10.66
CA VAL A 50 3.55 -6.91 -10.91
C VAL A 50 3.84 -6.00 -12.10
N GLY A 51 3.09 -6.13 -13.20
CA GLY A 51 3.22 -5.26 -14.37
C GLY A 51 2.99 -3.78 -14.03
N TYR A 52 1.96 -3.48 -13.24
CA TYR A 52 1.69 -2.13 -12.75
C TYR A 52 2.83 -1.59 -11.88
N ILE A 53 3.34 -2.34 -10.91
CA ILE A 53 4.40 -1.86 -10.00
C ILE A 53 5.69 -1.53 -10.80
N LEU A 54 6.04 -2.36 -11.78
CA LEU A 54 7.27 -2.16 -12.57
C LEU A 54 7.15 -1.04 -13.61
N SER A 55 5.97 -0.82 -14.17
CA SER A 55 5.77 0.11 -15.30
C SER A 55 5.09 1.43 -14.93
N GLU A 56 4.37 1.48 -13.79
CA GLU A 56 3.39 2.51 -13.43
C GLU A 56 2.25 2.70 -14.44
N ASP A 57 2.10 1.82 -15.43
CA ASP A 57 1.04 1.93 -16.42
C ASP A 57 -0.29 1.43 -15.81
N PRO A 58 -1.28 2.30 -15.58
CA PRO A 58 -2.55 1.91 -14.96
C PRO A 58 -3.40 1.01 -15.86
N THR A 59 -3.05 0.81 -17.13
CA THR A 59 -3.77 -0.10 -18.04
C THR A 59 -3.67 -1.57 -17.63
N TYR A 60 -2.64 -1.95 -16.88
CA TYR A 60 -2.54 -3.28 -16.24
C TYR A 60 -3.68 -3.53 -15.25
N ILE A 61 -4.23 -2.47 -14.65
CA ILE A 61 -5.30 -2.59 -13.65
C ILE A 61 -6.64 -2.27 -14.30
N THR A 62 -7.62 -3.14 -14.09
CA THR A 62 -8.98 -2.93 -14.61
C THR A 62 -9.67 -1.72 -13.94
N ASN A 63 -10.54 -1.04 -14.68
CA ASN A 63 -11.44 -0.02 -14.12
C ASN A 63 -12.60 -0.61 -13.30
N HIS A 64 -12.79 -1.93 -13.36
CA HIS A 64 -13.85 -2.62 -12.61
C HIS A 64 -13.76 -2.33 -11.11
N LYS A 65 -14.90 -2.07 -10.47
CA LYS A 65 -14.99 -1.75 -9.03
C LYS A 65 -14.03 -0.65 -8.58
N ASN A 66 -13.73 0.31 -9.47
CA ASN A 66 -12.83 1.42 -9.17
C ASN A 66 -11.40 0.99 -8.82
N ALA A 67 -10.99 -0.24 -9.15
CA ALA A 67 -9.69 -0.80 -8.74
C ALA A 67 -8.50 0.05 -9.20
N ARG A 68 -8.53 0.53 -10.45
CA ARG A 68 -7.50 1.44 -10.98
C ARG A 68 -7.32 2.70 -10.14
N ASN A 69 -8.41 3.36 -9.78
CA ASN A 69 -8.35 4.59 -8.98
C ASN A 69 -8.01 4.35 -7.50
N LEU A 70 -8.16 3.11 -7.00
CA LEU A 70 -7.76 2.76 -5.64
C LEU A 70 -6.24 2.61 -5.56
N ILE A 71 -5.65 1.86 -6.49
CA ILE A 71 -4.21 1.56 -6.45
C ILE A 71 -3.35 2.77 -6.81
N THR A 72 -3.82 3.67 -7.68
CA THR A 72 -3.10 4.91 -8.05
C THR A 72 -3.08 5.97 -6.94
N ARG A 73 -3.64 5.70 -5.75
CA ARG A 73 -3.57 6.60 -4.59
C ARG A 73 -2.25 6.47 -3.83
N PHE A 74 -1.52 5.39 -4.09
CA PHE A 74 -0.27 5.06 -3.45
C PHE A 74 0.84 5.14 -4.48
N ASP A 75 1.99 5.65 -4.06
CA ASP A 75 3.18 5.62 -4.89
C ASP A 75 3.73 4.18 -4.96
N ARG A 76 4.43 3.84 -6.05
CA ARG A 76 4.89 2.45 -6.25
C ARG A 76 5.90 1.98 -5.20
N ASP A 77 6.69 2.90 -4.67
CA ASP A 77 7.67 2.63 -3.63
C ASP A 77 6.98 2.33 -2.31
N GLU A 78 5.89 3.03 -1.97
CA GLU A 78 5.04 2.68 -0.83
C GLU A 78 4.44 1.28 -0.97
N LEU A 79 3.90 0.95 -2.16
CA LEU A 79 3.37 -0.38 -2.44
C LEU A 79 4.45 -1.46 -2.30
N LEU A 80 5.64 -1.22 -2.86
CA LEU A 80 6.74 -2.18 -2.84
C LEU A 80 7.33 -2.33 -1.43
N GLU A 81 7.49 -1.24 -0.69
CA GLU A 81 7.95 -1.25 0.70
C GLU A 81 7.00 -2.09 1.58
N ALA A 82 5.68 -1.85 1.48
CA ALA A 82 4.69 -2.62 2.21
C ALA A 82 4.73 -4.12 1.86
N LEU A 83 4.92 -4.47 0.58
CA LEU A 83 5.05 -5.86 0.14
C LEU A 83 6.32 -6.54 0.71
N VAL A 84 7.46 -5.84 0.70
CA VAL A 84 8.72 -6.36 1.24
C VAL A 84 8.66 -6.52 2.76
N LYS A 85 8.12 -5.52 3.48
CA LYS A 85 7.89 -5.60 4.93
C LYS A 85 7.01 -6.79 5.29
N TYR A 86 5.89 -6.95 4.59
CA TYR A 86 4.99 -8.08 4.78
C TYR A 86 5.67 -9.43 4.52
N TYR A 87 6.49 -9.53 3.45
CA TYR A 87 7.20 -10.76 3.12
C TYR A 87 8.27 -11.14 4.18
N LEU A 88 8.94 -10.15 4.75
CA LEU A 88 9.96 -10.35 5.79
C LEU A 88 9.36 -10.44 7.21
N GLY A 89 8.08 -10.09 7.39
CA GLY A 89 7.40 -10.10 8.68
C GLY A 89 7.88 -9.00 9.63
N VAL A 90 8.23 -7.82 9.09
CA VAL A 90 8.75 -6.66 9.84
C VAL A 90 7.80 -5.46 9.82
#